data_AF-A0A9Q0HXV5-F1
#
_entry.id   AF-A0A9Q0HXV5-F1
#
_cell.length_a   1.000
_cell.length_b   1.000
_cell.length_c   1.000
_cell.angle_alpha   90.00
_cell.angle_beta   90.00
_cell.angle_gamma   90.00
#
_symmetry.space_group_name_H-M   'P 1'
#
loop_
_entity.id
_entity.type
_entity.pdbx_description
1 polymer ?
#
loop_
_entity_poly.entity_id
_entity_poly.type
_entity_poly.pdbx_seq_one_letter_code
_entity_poly.pdbx_strand_id
1 'polypeptide(L)'
;MACVACSAGSSLGVGKSVSSNLTFVKSNLNGFGSSSVSFSFNQFCKGNISSSHYTLSSCNLRSRPPNLLRFDGFKSFASTSNDNAETSEERVAVLVIGGGGREHALCYALKKSPSCDVVFCAPGNAGIAQSGDATCITDLDITDSTAVASFCRKWAVGLVVVGPEAPLVAGLVNDLSKAGIPTFGPSSEAAALEGSKDFMKKLCDKYRIPTAKYQTFSKPDEAKAYVKEQGAPIVVKADGLAAGKGVVVAMTLDEALSAIDSMLVQGSFGSAGSRVIIEEFLDGEEASFFALVDGETALPLESAQDHKRVGDGDTGPNTGGMGAYSPAPVLTRDLQSVVMETIIRPTVKGMASEGCKFVGVLYAGLMIEKKTGLPKLIEYNVRFGDPECQVLMMRLESDLAQALLAACRGQLGQVSLTWSPESAMVVVMASKGYPGSYKKGTIIKNLEEAETVAPMVKIFHAGTGLDADGNFIATGGRVLGITARGKDIQEARDRAYDAAEAVDWPEGFFRRDIGWRALKLKQLV
;
A
#
# COMPACT_ATOMS: atom_id res chain seq x y z
N MET A 1 -21.48 -36.20 46.74
CA MET A 1 -21.05 -37.62 46.77
C MET A 1 -19.52 -37.67 46.72
N ALA A 2 -18.90 -38.74 47.25
CA ALA A 2 -17.44 -38.85 47.45
C ALA A 2 -16.64 -38.77 46.13
N CYS A 3 -15.39 -38.29 46.02
CA CYS A 3 -14.23 -38.12 46.94
C CYS A 3 -13.28 -39.33 47.06
N VAL A 4 -11.96 -39.06 47.20
CA VAL A 4 -10.82 -39.96 47.54
C VAL A 4 -10.29 -40.83 46.36
N ALA A 5 -8.98 -41.07 46.10
CA ALA A 5 -7.67 -40.81 46.77
C ALA A 5 -6.57 -40.51 45.69
N CYS A 6 -5.52 -39.68 45.91
CA CYS A 6 -4.25 -39.94 46.63
C CYS A 6 -3.34 -41.06 46.04
N SER A 7 -2.00 -40.99 46.05
CA SER A 7 -1.02 -39.88 46.26
C SER A 7 0.43 -40.37 46.04
N ALA A 8 1.37 -39.43 45.86
CA ALA A 8 2.81 -39.48 46.21
C ALA A 8 3.77 -40.50 45.52
N GLY A 9 5.01 -40.05 45.25
CA GLY A 9 6.09 -40.89 44.72
C GLY A 9 7.34 -40.11 44.28
N SER A 10 8.10 -39.57 45.23
CA SER A 10 9.35 -38.82 44.99
C SER A 10 10.58 -39.73 44.79
N SER A 11 11.58 -39.28 44.01
CA SER A 11 13.02 -39.30 44.39
C SER A 11 13.95 -38.87 43.24
N LEU A 12 15.18 -38.49 43.60
CA LEU A 12 16.25 -38.02 42.70
C LEU A 12 17.06 -39.19 42.12
N GLY A 13 17.72 -38.98 40.97
CA GLY A 13 18.72 -39.93 40.44
C GLY A 13 19.51 -39.37 39.25
N VAL A 14 20.84 -39.33 39.37
CA VAL A 14 21.76 -38.76 38.37
C VAL A 14 22.37 -39.86 37.49
N GLY A 15 22.49 -39.61 36.17
CA GLY A 15 23.75 -39.93 35.49
C GLY A 15 23.74 -40.70 34.16
N LYS A 16 24.58 -40.15 33.26
CA LYS A 16 25.34 -40.77 32.16
C LYS A 16 24.77 -40.79 30.74
N SER A 17 25.72 -40.57 29.85
CA SER A 17 25.69 -40.37 28.40
C SER A 17 25.39 -41.62 27.58
N VAL A 18 24.81 -41.43 26.40
CA VAL A 18 25.07 -42.28 25.24
C VAL A 18 25.38 -41.40 24.03
N SER A 19 26.49 -41.68 23.36
CA SER A 19 26.87 -41.12 22.06
C SER A 19 26.59 -42.15 20.96
N SER A 20 26.05 -41.72 19.82
CA SER A 20 26.04 -42.53 18.60
C SER A 20 26.07 -41.67 17.34
N ASN A 21 27.18 -41.76 16.60
CA ASN A 21 27.22 -41.38 15.19
C ASN A 21 26.36 -42.34 14.38
N LEU A 22 25.73 -41.88 13.29
CA LEU A 22 25.38 -42.77 12.19
C LEU A 22 25.58 -42.09 10.83
N THR A 23 26.48 -42.69 10.05
CA THR A 23 26.82 -42.31 8.67
C THR A 23 25.80 -42.94 7.72
N PHE A 24 25.33 -42.21 6.69
CA PHE A 24 24.62 -42.84 5.56
C PHE A 24 25.57 -43.12 4.39
N VAL A 25 25.49 -44.35 3.85
CA VAL A 25 26.39 -44.88 2.83
C VAL A 25 25.72 -44.90 1.46
N LYS A 26 26.52 -44.67 0.42
CA LYS A 26 26.12 -44.73 -1.00
C LYS A 26 25.65 -46.12 -1.43
N SER A 27 24.73 -46.16 -2.39
CA SER A 27 24.51 -47.31 -3.27
C SER A 27 24.61 -46.89 -4.73
N ASN A 28 25.67 -47.32 -5.43
CA ASN A 28 25.76 -47.30 -6.89
C ASN A 28 25.48 -48.70 -7.41
N LEU A 29 24.84 -48.82 -8.59
CA LEU A 29 25.19 -49.79 -9.63
C LEU A 29 24.61 -49.35 -10.99
N ASN A 30 25.22 -49.82 -12.09
CA ASN A 30 25.25 -49.13 -13.38
C ASN A 30 24.18 -49.59 -14.40
N GLY A 31 23.92 -48.77 -15.43
CA GLY A 31 23.14 -49.19 -16.61
C GLY A 31 23.04 -48.18 -17.77
N PHE A 32 24.14 -47.95 -18.49
CA PHE A 32 24.26 -47.46 -19.89
C PHE A 32 23.33 -46.35 -20.47
N GLY A 33 23.95 -45.31 -21.05
CA GLY A 33 23.26 -44.34 -21.92
C GLY A 33 24.06 -43.05 -22.18
N SER A 34 25.07 -43.09 -23.05
CA SER A 34 26.02 -42.00 -23.26
C SER A 34 25.59 -40.99 -24.35
N SER A 35 25.59 -39.69 -24.04
CA SER A 35 25.77 -38.62 -25.03
C SER A 35 26.29 -37.33 -24.40
N SER A 36 27.61 -37.12 -24.48
CA SER A 36 28.28 -35.87 -24.11
C SER A 36 28.48 -34.99 -25.35
N VAL A 37 27.95 -33.76 -25.35
CA VAL A 37 28.24 -32.77 -26.41
C VAL A 37 29.50 -32.00 -26.02
N SER A 38 30.56 -32.16 -26.81
CA SER A 38 31.81 -31.41 -26.66
C SER A 38 31.84 -30.24 -27.65
N PHE A 39 32.28 -29.07 -27.20
CA PHE A 39 32.63 -27.97 -28.12
C PHE A 39 33.84 -28.34 -28.97
N SER A 40 33.87 -27.89 -30.22
CA SER A 40 35.09 -27.81 -31.02
C SER A 40 35.03 -26.61 -31.96
N PHE A 41 35.94 -25.68 -31.75
CA PHE A 41 36.33 -24.71 -32.75
C PHE A 41 37.02 -25.46 -33.90
N ASN A 42 36.61 -25.23 -35.15
CA ASN A 42 37.64 -25.12 -36.18
C ASN A 42 37.23 -24.24 -37.37
N GLN A 43 38.26 -23.65 -37.93
CA GLN A 43 38.26 -22.55 -38.89
C GLN A 43 38.45 -23.10 -40.30
N PHE A 44 37.66 -22.68 -41.29
CA PHE A 44 38.13 -22.66 -42.68
C PHE A 44 37.40 -21.62 -43.54
N CYS A 45 38.14 -20.64 -44.02
CA CYS A 45 37.72 -19.78 -45.13
C CYS A 45 38.10 -20.45 -46.46
N LYS A 46 37.20 -20.42 -47.44
CA LYS A 46 37.53 -20.38 -48.88
C LYS A 46 36.27 -19.97 -49.66
N GLY A 47 36.31 -18.81 -50.29
CA GLY A 47 35.26 -18.40 -51.23
C GLY A 47 35.51 -18.98 -52.62
N ASN A 48 34.49 -18.91 -53.47
CA ASN A 48 34.66 -18.79 -54.91
C ASN A 48 33.43 -18.09 -55.50
N ILE A 49 33.69 -17.16 -56.42
CA ILE A 49 32.68 -16.44 -57.20
C ILE A 49 32.57 -17.14 -58.56
N SER A 50 31.35 -17.38 -59.04
CA SER A 50 31.11 -17.55 -60.48
C SER A 50 29.70 -17.08 -60.85
N SER A 51 29.63 -16.31 -61.93
CA SER A 51 28.44 -15.67 -62.49
C SER A 51 27.76 -16.51 -63.56
N SER A 52 26.43 -16.40 -63.69
CA SER A 52 25.75 -16.32 -65.01
C SER A 52 24.26 -15.95 -64.88
N HIS A 53 23.75 -15.18 -65.84
CA HIS A 53 22.39 -14.62 -65.90
C HIS A 53 21.30 -15.65 -66.27
N TYR A 54 20.04 -15.41 -65.84
CA TYR A 54 18.83 -15.54 -66.66
C TYR A 54 17.64 -14.74 -66.07
N THR A 55 16.65 -14.43 -66.91
CA THR A 55 15.48 -13.54 -66.68
C THR A 55 14.25 -14.10 -67.42
N LEU A 56 12.98 -13.90 -67.05
CA LEU A 56 12.32 -13.05 -66.03
C LEU A 56 11.64 -13.95 -64.94
N SER A 57 10.62 -13.63 -64.13
CA SER A 57 9.64 -12.52 -64.05
C SER A 57 9.04 -12.32 -62.65
N SER A 58 8.77 -11.04 -62.32
CA SER A 58 7.72 -10.52 -61.43
C SER A 58 7.20 -11.37 -60.25
N CYS A 59 7.60 -11.01 -59.03
CA CYS A 59 6.64 -10.62 -57.98
C CYS A 59 7.34 -9.86 -56.83
N ASN A 60 6.85 -8.67 -56.50
CA ASN A 60 7.39 -7.84 -55.42
C ASN A 60 6.75 -8.22 -54.09
N LEU A 61 7.54 -8.76 -53.15
CA LEU A 61 7.30 -8.70 -51.70
C LEU A 61 8.55 -9.22 -50.97
N ARG A 62 9.41 -8.32 -50.47
CA ARG A 62 10.49 -8.67 -49.54
C ARG A 62 10.14 -8.23 -48.12
N SER A 63 10.10 -9.21 -47.25
CA SER A 63 10.01 -9.08 -45.80
C SER A 63 11.27 -8.46 -45.19
N ARG A 64 11.11 -7.86 -44.00
CA ARG A 64 12.17 -7.77 -42.97
C ARG A 64 11.54 -8.03 -41.59
N PRO A 65 12.18 -8.82 -40.72
CA PRO A 65 11.77 -8.99 -39.32
C PRO A 65 12.19 -7.77 -38.46
N PRO A 66 11.61 -7.59 -37.26
CA PRO A 66 11.95 -6.46 -36.39
C PRO A 66 13.35 -6.58 -35.78
N ASN A 67 14.07 -5.45 -35.72
CA ASN A 67 15.39 -5.36 -35.12
C ASN A 67 15.32 -5.25 -33.58
N LEU A 68 16.29 -5.87 -32.90
CA LEU A 68 16.68 -5.44 -31.55
C LEU A 68 17.07 -3.96 -31.58
N LEU A 69 16.46 -3.15 -30.72
CA LEU A 69 16.94 -1.81 -30.42
C LEU A 69 17.98 -1.87 -29.30
N ARG A 70 19.25 -1.72 -29.64
CA ARG A 70 20.25 -1.18 -28.72
C ARG A 70 19.90 0.29 -28.47
N PHE A 71 19.83 0.69 -27.20
CA PHE A 71 19.90 2.10 -26.83
C PHE A 71 21.37 2.49 -26.67
N ASP A 72 21.85 3.38 -27.55
CA ASP A 72 23.13 4.06 -27.37
C ASP A 72 23.00 5.19 -26.34
N GLY A 73 24.09 5.47 -25.62
CA GLY A 73 24.05 6.21 -24.36
C GLY A 73 23.69 7.70 -24.47
N PHE A 74 23.07 8.22 -23.40
CA PHE A 74 22.86 9.64 -23.16
C PHE A 74 24.18 10.40 -23.25
N LYS A 75 24.25 11.42 -24.11
CA LYS A 75 25.34 12.40 -24.10
C LYS A 75 25.04 13.48 -23.06
N SER A 76 26.01 13.73 -22.19
CA SER A 76 26.06 14.94 -21.37
C SER A 76 26.00 16.18 -22.28
N PHE A 77 25.04 17.06 -22.02
CA PHE A 77 25.03 18.41 -22.58
C PHE A 77 25.71 19.36 -21.58
N ALA A 78 26.74 20.06 -22.05
CA ALA A 78 27.34 21.16 -21.31
C ALA A 78 26.43 22.40 -21.40
N SER A 79 26.34 23.15 -20.30
CA SER A 79 25.51 24.35 -20.20
C SER A 79 26.12 25.53 -20.96
N THR A 80 25.39 26.07 -21.94
CA THR A 80 25.56 27.44 -22.42
C THR A 80 24.53 28.33 -21.75
N SER A 81 24.99 29.26 -20.92
CA SER A 81 24.16 30.26 -20.26
C SER A 81 23.46 31.17 -21.28
N ASN A 82 22.15 31.28 -21.20
CA ASN A 82 21.39 32.30 -21.91
C ASN A 82 20.27 32.79 -20.99
N ASP A 83 20.39 34.02 -20.50
CA ASP A 83 19.48 34.59 -19.51
C ASP A 83 18.14 34.99 -20.16
N ASN A 84 17.18 34.08 -20.13
CA ASN A 84 15.75 34.35 -20.27
C ASN A 84 14.99 33.29 -19.48
N ALA A 85 14.87 33.51 -18.16
CA ALA A 85 14.23 32.57 -17.25
C ALA A 85 12.69 32.65 -17.34
N GLU A 86 12.13 32.11 -18.43
CA GLU A 86 10.89 31.35 -18.28
C GLU A 86 11.20 30.22 -17.29
N THR A 87 10.36 30.06 -16.25
CA THR A 87 10.57 29.03 -15.23
C THR A 87 10.28 27.66 -15.82
N SER A 88 11.30 27.04 -16.42
CA SER A 88 11.25 25.62 -16.76
C SER A 88 11.12 24.82 -15.47
N GLU A 89 9.92 24.32 -15.19
CA GLU A 89 9.64 23.52 -14.00
C GLU A 89 10.56 22.28 -13.98
N GLU A 90 11.13 21.99 -12.81
CA GLU A 90 12.13 20.93 -12.65
C GLU A 90 11.51 19.56 -12.92
N ARG A 91 11.95 18.91 -14.01
CA ARG A 91 11.52 17.56 -14.37
C ARG A 91 12.44 16.52 -13.75
N VAL A 92 11.86 15.48 -13.15
CA VAL A 92 12.60 14.42 -12.44
C VAL A 92 12.17 13.03 -12.86
N ALA A 93 13.13 12.09 -12.83
CA ALA A 93 12.84 10.66 -12.78
C ALA A 93 12.36 10.27 -11.38
N VAL A 94 11.26 9.53 -11.29
CA VAL A 94 10.62 9.14 -10.02
C VAL A 94 10.70 7.63 -9.82
N LEU A 95 11.04 7.17 -8.62
CA LEU A 95 10.97 5.76 -8.21
C LEU A 95 9.88 5.55 -7.16
N VAL A 96 8.83 4.81 -7.51
CA VAL A 96 7.80 4.36 -6.56
C VAL A 96 8.25 3.04 -5.92
N ILE A 97 8.20 2.95 -4.59
CA ILE A 97 8.47 1.73 -3.83
C ILE A 97 7.15 1.06 -3.47
N GLY A 98 6.99 -0.21 -3.85
CA GLY A 98 5.82 -1.05 -3.61
C GLY A 98 5.29 -1.75 -4.88
N GLY A 99 4.03 -2.17 -4.85
CA GLY A 99 3.41 -2.98 -5.92
C GLY A 99 1.93 -3.30 -5.71
N GLY A 100 1.24 -2.60 -4.81
CA GLY A 100 -0.21 -2.68 -4.60
C GLY A 100 -0.99 -1.71 -5.50
N GLY A 101 -2.31 -1.64 -5.28
CA GLY A 101 -3.21 -0.78 -6.06
C GLY A 101 -2.96 0.71 -5.82
N ARG A 102 -2.55 1.09 -4.60
CA ARG A 102 -2.03 2.42 -4.28
C ARG A 102 -0.79 2.77 -5.10
N GLU A 103 0.19 1.88 -5.22
CA GLU A 103 1.38 2.17 -6.01
C GLU A 103 1.07 2.27 -7.52
N HIS A 104 0.12 1.48 -8.02
CA HIS A 104 -0.39 1.65 -9.39
C HIS A 104 -1.06 3.03 -9.57
N ALA A 105 -1.91 3.45 -8.64
CA ALA A 105 -2.56 4.76 -8.66
C ALA A 105 -1.54 5.92 -8.61
N LEU A 106 -0.48 5.79 -7.80
CA LEU A 106 0.62 6.75 -7.76
C LEU A 106 1.38 6.79 -9.10
N CYS A 107 1.72 5.63 -9.69
CA CYS A 107 2.39 5.58 -11.00
C CYS A 107 1.55 6.25 -12.09
N TYR A 108 0.25 5.93 -12.13
CA TYR A 108 -0.72 6.51 -13.05
C TYR A 108 -0.84 8.05 -12.91
N ALA A 109 -0.82 8.59 -11.69
CA ALA A 109 -0.81 10.04 -11.48
C ALA A 109 0.55 10.68 -11.83
N LEU A 110 1.67 10.08 -11.43
CA LEU A 110 3.02 10.56 -11.71
C LEU A 110 3.33 10.60 -13.22
N LYS A 111 2.85 9.62 -13.99
CA LYS A 111 2.98 9.60 -15.46
C LYS A 111 2.26 10.77 -16.16
N LYS A 112 1.28 11.38 -15.50
CA LYS A 112 0.54 12.56 -15.99
C LYS A 112 1.13 13.89 -15.49
N SER A 113 2.09 13.87 -14.58
CA SER A 113 2.71 15.08 -14.01
C SER A 113 3.67 15.73 -15.00
N PRO A 114 3.56 17.05 -15.27
CA PRO A 114 4.49 17.75 -16.15
C PRO A 114 5.91 17.86 -15.58
N SER A 115 6.09 17.77 -14.25
CA SER A 115 7.39 17.68 -13.56
C SER A 115 7.96 16.24 -13.52
N CYS A 116 7.37 15.27 -14.21
CA CYS A 116 7.85 13.89 -14.26
C CYS A 116 8.38 13.52 -15.65
N ASP A 117 9.60 12.97 -15.72
CA ASP A 117 10.20 12.44 -16.94
C ASP A 117 9.94 10.96 -17.16
N VAL A 118 10.08 10.17 -16.10
CA VAL A 118 9.95 8.71 -16.14
C VAL A 118 9.54 8.21 -14.75
N VAL A 119 8.64 7.24 -14.73
CA VAL A 119 8.25 6.54 -13.50
C VAL A 119 8.86 5.14 -13.52
N PHE A 120 9.63 4.83 -12.49
CA PHE A 120 10.04 3.47 -12.13
C PHE A 120 9.18 2.98 -10.97
N CYS A 121 8.93 1.67 -10.88
CA CYS A 121 8.22 1.08 -9.74
C CYS A 121 8.95 -0.20 -9.29
N ALA A 122 9.20 -0.37 -8.00
CA ALA A 122 9.97 -1.50 -7.47
C ALA A 122 9.25 -2.18 -6.30
N PRO A 123 8.91 -3.48 -6.38
CA PRO A 123 8.99 -4.34 -7.58
C PRO A 123 7.92 -4.03 -8.64
N GLY A 124 6.88 -3.26 -8.29
CA GLY A 124 5.69 -3.08 -9.11
C GLY A 124 4.80 -4.33 -9.17
N ASN A 125 3.92 -4.39 -10.18
CA ASN A 125 3.11 -5.58 -10.49
C ASN A 125 2.81 -5.67 -11.99
N ALA A 126 2.17 -6.77 -12.42
CA ALA A 126 1.87 -7.03 -13.82
C ALA A 126 1.03 -5.92 -14.48
N GLY A 127 0.03 -5.37 -13.76
CA GLY A 127 -0.80 -4.29 -14.29
C GLY A 127 -0.02 -3.00 -14.53
N ILE A 128 0.83 -2.60 -13.59
CA ILE A 128 1.66 -1.37 -13.72
C ILE A 128 2.57 -1.46 -14.95
N ALA A 129 3.14 -2.64 -15.21
CA ALA A 129 3.97 -2.90 -16.37
C ALA A 129 3.17 -2.89 -17.68
N GLN A 130 2.01 -3.56 -17.72
CA GLN A 130 1.20 -3.71 -18.93
C GLN A 130 0.41 -2.43 -19.30
N SER A 131 -0.03 -1.62 -18.33
CA SER A 131 -0.57 -0.27 -18.60
C SER A 131 0.51 0.72 -19.03
N GLY A 132 1.79 0.35 -18.89
CA GLY A 132 2.95 1.22 -19.07
C GLY A 132 2.93 2.41 -18.12
N ASP A 133 2.30 2.31 -16.94
CA ASP A 133 2.23 3.41 -15.98
C ASP A 133 3.55 3.62 -15.23
N ALA A 134 4.39 2.58 -15.15
CA ALA A 134 5.79 2.70 -14.77
C ALA A 134 6.63 1.56 -15.39
N THR A 135 7.94 1.76 -15.45
CA THR A 135 8.90 0.68 -15.70
C THR A 135 9.10 -0.10 -14.40
N CYS A 136 8.56 -1.32 -14.31
CA CYS A 136 8.72 -2.18 -13.13
C CYS A 136 10.14 -2.76 -13.04
N ILE A 137 10.76 -2.65 -11.86
CA ILE A 137 12.11 -3.13 -11.54
C ILE A 137 11.99 -4.27 -10.52
N THR A 138 11.72 -5.48 -11.02
CA THR A 138 11.41 -6.66 -10.19
C THR A 138 12.56 -7.12 -9.31
N ASP A 139 13.80 -6.89 -9.76
CA ASP A 139 15.01 -7.45 -9.16
C ASP A 139 15.68 -6.49 -8.16
N LEU A 140 15.06 -5.33 -7.90
CA LEU A 140 15.53 -4.38 -6.88
C LEU A 140 14.97 -4.77 -5.52
N ASP A 141 15.84 -5.22 -4.62
CA ASP A 141 15.49 -5.41 -3.21
C ASP A 141 15.23 -4.05 -2.56
N ILE A 142 13.95 -3.77 -2.30
CA ILE A 142 13.50 -2.53 -1.65
C ILE A 142 13.74 -2.49 -0.14
N THR A 143 14.23 -3.59 0.44
CA THR A 143 14.66 -3.67 1.86
C THR A 143 16.15 -3.35 2.03
N ASP A 144 16.94 -3.40 0.96
CA ASP A 144 18.33 -2.94 0.95
C ASP A 144 18.40 -1.45 0.50
N SER A 145 18.56 -0.55 1.48
CA SER A 145 18.71 0.89 1.22
C SER A 145 19.94 1.23 0.37
N THR A 146 21.00 0.39 0.39
CA THR A 146 22.20 0.55 -0.44
C THR A 146 21.92 0.18 -1.90
N ALA A 147 21.14 -0.88 -2.15
CA ALA A 147 20.67 -1.25 -3.48
C ALA A 147 19.78 -0.15 -4.07
N VAL A 148 18.79 0.33 -3.32
CA VAL A 148 17.89 1.42 -3.75
C VAL A 148 18.67 2.70 -4.03
N ALA A 149 19.57 3.13 -3.14
CA ALA A 149 20.39 4.32 -3.36
C ALA A 149 21.30 4.19 -4.60
N SER A 150 21.80 2.99 -4.88
CA SER A 150 22.65 2.72 -6.04
C SER A 150 21.87 2.69 -7.35
N PHE A 151 20.63 2.18 -7.34
CA PHE A 151 19.70 2.33 -8.45
C PHE A 151 19.41 3.81 -8.73
N CYS A 152 19.08 4.59 -7.69
CA CYS A 152 18.75 6.01 -7.83
C CYS A 152 19.90 6.81 -8.45
N ARG A 153 21.14 6.60 -8.00
CA ARG A 153 22.34 7.21 -8.60
C ARG A 153 22.56 6.80 -10.05
N LYS A 154 22.36 5.52 -10.38
CA LYS A 154 22.56 4.98 -11.74
C LYS A 154 21.57 5.57 -12.76
N TRP A 155 20.33 5.81 -12.34
CA TRP A 155 19.24 6.26 -13.21
C TRP A 155 18.84 7.72 -13.00
N ALA A 156 19.64 8.50 -12.26
CA ALA A 156 19.38 9.90 -11.94
C ALA A 156 17.97 10.16 -11.36
N VAL A 157 17.50 9.28 -10.47
CA VAL A 157 16.21 9.43 -9.78
C VAL A 157 16.27 10.67 -8.88
N GLY A 158 15.43 11.66 -9.21
CA GLY A 158 15.32 12.92 -8.47
C GLY A 158 14.29 12.87 -7.33
N LEU A 159 13.40 11.87 -7.32
CA LEU A 159 12.41 11.66 -6.26
C LEU A 159 12.13 10.16 -6.06
N VAL A 160 12.21 9.69 -4.81
CA VAL A 160 11.70 8.38 -4.40
C VAL A 160 10.37 8.56 -3.67
N VAL A 161 9.36 7.76 -3.96
CA VAL A 161 8.02 7.81 -3.32
C VAL A 161 7.75 6.47 -2.65
N VAL A 162 7.69 6.45 -1.31
CA VAL A 162 7.48 5.21 -0.57
C VAL A 162 5.99 4.95 -0.34
N GLY A 163 5.46 3.89 -0.95
CA GLY A 163 4.05 3.51 -0.83
C GLY A 163 3.70 2.74 0.45
N PRO A 164 4.33 1.59 0.74
CA PRO A 164 4.02 0.76 1.91
C PRO A 164 4.73 1.24 3.19
N GLU A 165 4.19 0.84 4.33
CA GLU A 165 4.65 1.19 5.67
C GLU A 165 5.94 0.48 6.10
N ALA A 166 6.20 -0.74 5.60
CA ALA A 166 7.35 -1.53 6.06
C ALA A 166 8.72 -0.89 5.74
N PRO A 167 8.99 -0.36 4.53
CA PRO A 167 10.26 0.35 4.26
C PRO A 167 10.40 1.67 5.04
N LEU A 168 9.30 2.33 5.40
CA LEU A 168 9.31 3.54 6.24
C LEU A 168 9.81 3.21 7.65
N VAL A 169 9.21 2.20 8.29
CA VAL A 169 9.61 1.75 9.63
C VAL A 169 11.02 1.15 9.64
N ALA A 170 11.45 0.53 8.53
CA ALA A 170 12.82 0.05 8.36
C ALA A 170 13.88 1.16 8.17
N GLY A 171 13.46 2.43 7.98
CA GLY A 171 14.38 3.57 7.86
C GLY A 171 14.92 3.83 6.45
N LEU A 172 14.27 3.31 5.39
CA LEU A 172 14.68 3.56 4.00
C LEU A 172 14.79 5.07 3.70
N VAL A 173 13.84 5.87 4.21
CA VAL A 173 13.85 7.34 4.08
C VAL A 173 15.07 7.95 4.76
N ASN A 174 15.44 7.49 5.95
CA ASN A 174 16.59 8.00 6.70
C ASN A 174 17.88 7.80 5.89
N ASP A 175 18.06 6.63 5.27
CA ASP A 175 19.28 6.30 4.53
C ASP A 175 19.36 6.99 3.17
N LEU A 176 18.26 7.06 2.43
CA LEU A 176 18.21 7.79 1.15
C LEU A 176 18.41 9.30 1.36
N SER A 177 17.84 9.87 2.42
CA SER A 177 18.04 11.28 2.78
C SER A 177 19.49 11.58 3.16
N LYS A 178 20.16 10.71 3.94
CA LYS A 178 21.62 10.80 4.21
C LYS A 178 22.45 10.72 2.92
N ALA A 179 21.98 9.97 1.93
CA ALA A 179 22.61 9.85 0.61
C ALA A 179 22.30 11.02 -0.35
N GLY A 180 21.53 12.03 0.10
CA GLY A 180 21.17 13.21 -0.70
C GLY A 180 20.07 12.96 -1.74
N ILE A 181 19.29 11.89 -1.62
CA ILE A 181 18.22 11.51 -2.55
C ILE A 181 16.88 11.98 -1.97
N PRO A 182 16.15 12.92 -2.61
CA PRO A 182 14.84 13.35 -2.16
C PRO A 182 13.88 12.16 -2.07
N THR A 183 13.34 11.92 -0.88
CA THR A 183 12.52 10.73 -0.60
C THR A 183 11.26 11.14 0.11
N PHE A 184 10.12 10.95 -0.55
CA PHE A 184 8.81 11.22 -0.02
C PHE A 184 8.33 10.07 0.86
N GLY A 185 8.31 10.34 2.16
CA GLY A 185 7.88 9.47 3.24
C GLY A 185 8.45 9.94 4.57
N PRO A 186 7.90 9.50 5.71
CA PRO A 186 8.43 9.81 7.03
C PRO A 186 9.74 9.08 7.30
N SER A 187 10.58 9.64 8.17
CA SER A 187 11.68 8.88 8.79
C SER A 187 11.13 7.75 9.67
N SER A 188 11.95 6.76 10.04
CA SER A 188 11.53 5.68 10.95
C SER A 188 11.02 6.17 12.30
N GLU A 189 11.58 7.27 12.81
CA GLU A 189 11.14 7.94 14.04
C GLU A 189 9.77 8.60 13.87
N ALA A 190 9.51 9.21 12.70
CA ALA A 190 8.21 9.80 12.38
C ALA A 190 7.15 8.74 12.03
N ALA A 191 7.57 7.60 11.47
CA ALA A 191 6.72 6.45 11.17
C ALA A 191 6.19 5.74 12.43
N ALA A 192 6.74 6.03 13.60
CA ALA A 192 6.25 5.55 14.89
C ALA A 192 4.77 5.93 15.16
N LEU A 193 4.20 6.94 14.47
CA LEU A 193 2.77 7.25 14.51
C LEU A 193 1.85 6.11 14.05
N GLU A 194 2.28 5.29 13.07
CA GLU A 194 1.59 4.04 12.66
C GLU A 194 2.22 2.82 13.36
N GLY A 195 3.54 2.84 13.58
CA GLY A 195 4.32 1.73 14.14
C GLY A 195 4.08 1.45 15.64
N SER A 196 3.69 2.44 16.44
CA SER A 196 3.29 2.27 17.84
C SER A 196 2.11 3.19 18.18
N LYS A 197 0.98 2.55 18.50
CA LYS A 197 -0.22 3.25 18.97
C LYS A 197 0.00 3.87 20.35
N ASP A 198 0.88 3.31 21.19
CA ASP A 198 1.23 3.89 22.51
C ASP A 198 2.02 5.20 22.34
N PHE A 199 2.93 5.28 21.36
CA PHE A 199 3.59 6.53 20.98
C PHE A 199 2.57 7.57 20.47
N MET A 200 1.72 7.18 19.51
CA MET A 200 0.69 8.06 18.94
C MET A 200 -0.25 8.62 20.02
N LYS A 201 -0.73 7.77 20.93
CA LYS A 201 -1.64 8.19 22.01
C LYS A 201 -0.97 9.12 23.03
N LYS A 202 0.29 8.86 23.41
CA LYS A 202 1.07 9.76 24.28
C LYS A 202 1.32 11.13 23.64
N LEU A 203 1.56 11.17 22.34
CA LEU A 203 1.62 12.42 21.58
C LEU A 203 0.27 13.14 21.65
N CYS A 204 -0.84 12.42 21.51
CA CYS A 204 -2.18 13.00 21.60
C CYS A 204 -2.45 13.64 22.96
N ASP A 205 -2.10 12.98 24.07
CA ASP A 205 -2.25 13.55 25.41
C ASP A 205 -1.38 14.80 25.60
N LYS A 206 -0.10 14.72 25.21
CA LYS A 206 0.88 15.80 25.38
C LYS A 206 0.49 17.06 24.59
N TYR A 207 -0.04 16.90 23.39
CA TYR A 207 -0.43 17.99 22.48
C TYR A 207 -1.93 18.27 22.43
N ARG A 208 -2.73 17.61 23.28
CA ARG A 208 -4.20 17.78 23.42
C ARG A 208 -4.99 17.50 22.13
N ILE A 209 -4.53 16.54 21.34
CA ILE A 209 -5.23 16.07 20.13
C ILE A 209 -6.43 15.20 20.57
N PRO A 210 -7.66 15.46 20.07
CA PRO A 210 -8.83 14.69 20.48
C PRO A 210 -8.76 13.25 19.96
N THR A 211 -8.76 12.29 20.87
CA THR A 211 -8.77 10.85 20.59
C THR A 211 -9.63 10.11 21.62
N ALA A 212 -9.90 8.82 21.39
CA ALA A 212 -10.52 7.95 22.39
C ALA A 212 -9.63 7.85 23.65
N LYS A 213 -10.23 8.02 24.83
CA LYS A 213 -9.61 7.65 26.12
C LYS A 213 -9.07 6.23 26.05
N TYR A 214 -7.91 6.00 26.62
CA TYR A 214 -7.21 4.72 26.52
C TYR A 214 -6.40 4.40 27.76
N GLN A 215 -6.01 3.13 27.90
CA GLN A 215 -4.89 2.74 28.75
C GLN A 215 -4.11 1.57 28.13
N THR A 216 -2.78 1.58 28.35
CA THR A 216 -1.81 0.62 27.80
C THR A 216 -1.47 -0.46 28.82
N PHE A 217 -1.44 -1.73 28.41
CA PHE A 217 -1.14 -2.88 29.28
C PHE A 217 -0.18 -3.88 28.61
N SER A 218 0.73 -4.46 29.39
CA SER A 218 1.60 -5.56 28.98
C SER A 218 1.37 -6.85 29.79
N LYS A 219 0.43 -6.85 30.74
CA LYS A 219 0.05 -8.00 31.57
C LYS A 219 -1.43 -8.32 31.35
N PRO A 220 -1.78 -9.59 31.05
CA PRO A 220 -3.17 -9.99 30.84
C PRO A 220 -4.09 -9.66 32.01
N ASP A 221 -3.68 -9.93 33.25
CA ASP A 221 -4.57 -9.77 34.41
C ASP A 221 -4.91 -8.31 34.71
N GLU A 222 -3.95 -7.39 34.54
CA GLU A 222 -4.17 -5.95 34.69
C GLU A 222 -5.10 -5.42 33.58
N ALA A 223 -4.88 -5.86 32.34
CA ALA A 223 -5.75 -5.53 31.21
C ALA A 223 -7.20 -6.04 31.43
N LYS A 224 -7.36 -7.29 31.87
CA LYS A 224 -8.67 -7.89 32.15
C LYS A 224 -9.37 -7.23 33.34
N ALA A 225 -8.64 -6.79 34.36
CA ALA A 225 -9.21 -6.04 35.47
C ALA A 225 -9.77 -4.69 34.98
N TYR A 226 -9.01 -3.95 34.17
CA TYR A 226 -9.47 -2.69 33.59
C TYR A 226 -10.73 -2.84 32.71
N VAL A 227 -10.79 -3.84 31.84
CA VAL A 227 -12.02 -4.09 31.04
C VAL A 227 -13.22 -4.39 31.93
N LYS A 228 -13.06 -5.17 33.01
CA LYS A 228 -14.15 -5.46 33.95
C LYS A 228 -14.65 -4.22 34.69
N GLU A 229 -13.80 -3.21 34.88
CA GLU A 229 -14.17 -1.92 35.47
C GLU A 229 -14.87 -1.01 34.46
N GLN A 230 -14.35 -0.90 33.23
CA GLN A 230 -14.91 -0.02 32.19
C GLN A 230 -16.20 -0.57 31.54
N GLY A 231 -16.33 -1.89 31.45
CA GLY A 231 -17.44 -2.55 30.74
C GLY A 231 -17.25 -2.62 29.22
N ALA A 232 -18.36 -2.82 28.50
CA ALA A 232 -18.43 -2.90 27.04
C ALA A 232 -19.60 -2.03 26.51
N PRO A 233 -19.57 -1.52 25.27
CA PRO A 233 -18.57 -1.79 24.23
C PRO A 233 -17.22 -1.12 24.49
N ILE A 234 -16.14 -1.78 24.08
CA ILE A 234 -14.75 -1.34 24.29
C ILE A 234 -13.85 -1.84 23.15
N VAL A 235 -12.74 -1.15 22.87
CA VAL A 235 -11.84 -1.52 21.76
C VAL A 235 -10.52 -2.04 22.31
N VAL A 236 -10.08 -3.23 21.90
CA VAL A 236 -8.79 -3.80 22.24
C VAL A 236 -7.90 -3.80 20.99
N LYS A 237 -6.76 -3.10 21.05
CA LYS A 237 -5.80 -2.99 19.95
C LYS A 237 -4.43 -3.54 20.36
N ALA A 238 -3.75 -4.26 19.46
CA ALA A 238 -2.31 -4.54 19.59
C ALA A 238 -1.52 -3.25 19.32
N ASP A 239 -0.44 -2.97 20.07
CA ASP A 239 0.33 -1.72 19.93
C ASP A 239 0.98 -1.59 18.54
N GLY A 240 1.69 -2.63 18.10
CA GLY A 240 2.49 -2.61 16.88
C GLY A 240 1.73 -2.80 15.56
N LEU A 241 2.49 -2.93 14.47
CA LEU A 241 1.96 -3.24 13.13
C LEU A 241 1.34 -4.64 13.09
N ALA A 242 0.02 -4.69 12.94
CA ALA A 242 -0.76 -5.93 12.85
C ALA A 242 -1.58 -6.02 11.55
N ALA A 243 -1.17 -5.29 10.49
CA ALA A 243 -1.81 -5.26 9.16
C ALA A 243 -3.34 -5.11 9.19
N GLY A 244 -3.86 -4.21 10.03
CA GLY A 244 -5.30 -3.98 10.23
C GLY A 244 -6.07 -5.08 10.97
N LYS A 245 -5.42 -6.21 11.32
CA LYS A 245 -6.04 -7.36 11.99
C LYS A 245 -5.95 -7.31 13.52
N GLY A 246 -5.04 -6.53 14.08
CA GLY A 246 -4.82 -6.39 15.53
C GLY A 246 -5.79 -5.43 16.22
N VAL A 247 -7.03 -5.31 15.77
CA VAL A 247 -8.07 -4.43 16.35
C VAL A 247 -9.35 -5.23 16.52
N VAL A 248 -9.84 -5.33 17.77
CA VAL A 248 -11.11 -5.95 18.12
C VAL A 248 -12.01 -4.90 18.77
N VAL A 249 -13.14 -4.62 18.12
CA VAL A 249 -14.25 -3.87 18.73
C VAL A 249 -15.13 -4.90 19.44
N ALA A 250 -15.02 -4.96 20.77
CA ALA A 250 -15.73 -5.92 21.59
C ALA A 250 -17.06 -5.30 22.07
N MET A 251 -18.17 -5.90 21.67
CA MET A 251 -19.51 -5.50 22.07
C MET A 251 -19.93 -6.13 23.41
N THR A 252 -19.23 -7.18 23.83
CA THR A 252 -19.43 -7.88 25.11
C THR A 252 -18.13 -7.96 25.92
N LEU A 253 -18.26 -8.16 27.23
CA LEU A 253 -17.12 -8.37 28.13
C LEU A 253 -16.30 -9.60 27.71
N ASP A 254 -16.95 -10.70 27.33
CA ASP A 254 -16.27 -11.95 26.98
C ASP A 254 -15.47 -11.83 25.67
N GLU A 255 -15.96 -11.07 24.69
CA GLU A 255 -15.19 -10.71 23.48
C GLU A 255 -13.91 -9.94 23.84
N ALA A 256 -14.00 -8.96 24.74
CA ALA A 256 -12.85 -8.15 25.14
C ALA A 256 -11.81 -8.96 25.92
N LEU A 257 -12.25 -9.83 26.85
CA LEU A 257 -11.37 -10.74 27.59
C LEU A 257 -10.69 -11.74 26.63
N SER A 258 -11.41 -12.27 25.65
CA SER A 258 -10.87 -13.19 24.63
C SER A 258 -9.86 -12.50 23.72
N ALA A 259 -10.09 -11.23 23.34
CA ALA A 259 -9.14 -10.43 22.56
C ALA A 259 -7.83 -10.22 23.32
N ILE A 260 -7.90 -9.92 24.63
CA ILE A 260 -6.71 -9.77 25.49
C ILE A 260 -5.90 -11.07 25.54
N ASP A 261 -6.55 -12.22 25.70
CA ASP A 261 -5.85 -13.52 25.71
C ASP A 261 -5.21 -13.86 24.36
N SER A 262 -5.89 -13.59 23.25
CA SER A 262 -5.34 -13.79 21.90
C SER A 262 -4.11 -12.92 21.63
N MET A 263 -4.10 -11.67 22.12
CA MET A 263 -2.99 -10.74 21.92
C MET A 263 -1.83 -11.01 22.89
N LEU A 264 -2.05 -10.95 24.21
CA LEU A 264 -1.00 -10.99 25.23
C LEU A 264 -0.56 -12.39 25.67
N VAL A 265 -1.43 -13.41 25.58
CA VAL A 265 -1.12 -14.78 26.07
C VAL A 265 -0.73 -15.69 24.92
N GLN A 266 -1.52 -15.70 23.85
CA GLN A 266 -1.27 -16.54 22.68
C GLN A 266 -0.21 -15.96 21.73
N GLY A 267 0.11 -14.66 21.87
CA GLY A 267 1.12 -13.99 21.05
C GLY A 267 0.77 -13.93 19.56
N SER A 268 -0.53 -13.86 19.22
CA SER A 268 -1.05 -14.02 17.84
C SER A 268 -0.50 -13.01 16.82
N PHE A 269 0.15 -11.95 17.28
CA PHE A 269 0.78 -10.90 16.47
C PHE A 269 2.30 -10.77 16.71
N GLY A 270 2.94 -11.77 17.32
CA GLY A 270 4.37 -11.75 17.65
C GLY A 270 4.74 -10.56 18.54
N SER A 271 5.85 -9.88 18.25
CA SER A 271 6.30 -8.70 18.99
C SER A 271 5.30 -7.54 18.99
N ALA A 272 4.51 -7.38 17.92
CA ALA A 272 3.46 -6.36 17.84
C ALA A 272 2.32 -6.59 18.86
N GLY A 273 2.16 -7.82 19.35
CA GLY A 273 1.19 -8.22 20.38
C GLY A 273 1.72 -8.22 21.82
N SER A 274 2.98 -7.84 22.07
CA SER A 274 3.58 -7.81 23.43
C SER A 274 2.95 -6.80 24.39
N ARG A 275 2.05 -5.97 23.87
CA ARG A 275 1.34 -4.89 24.55
C ARG A 275 0.02 -4.64 23.84
N VAL A 276 -1.01 -4.36 24.63
CA VAL A 276 -2.33 -3.93 24.14
C VAL A 276 -2.67 -2.53 24.64
N ILE A 277 -3.50 -1.86 23.87
CA ILE A 277 -4.12 -0.59 24.19
C ILE A 277 -5.62 -0.81 24.18
N ILE A 278 -6.26 -0.44 25.28
CA ILE A 278 -7.69 -0.60 25.48
C ILE A 278 -8.29 0.79 25.44
N GLU A 279 -9.22 1.04 24.53
CA GLU A 279 -9.81 2.35 24.25
C GLU A 279 -11.32 2.37 24.47
N GLU A 280 -11.86 3.53 24.85
CA GLU A 280 -13.31 3.76 24.85
C GLU A 280 -13.89 3.54 23.44
N PHE A 281 -15.06 2.93 23.35
CA PHE A 281 -15.77 2.80 22.09
C PHE A 281 -16.34 4.17 21.65
N LEU A 282 -15.98 4.60 20.44
CA LEU A 282 -16.51 5.82 19.83
C LEU A 282 -17.69 5.47 18.90
N ASP A 283 -18.88 6.01 19.20
CA ASP A 283 -20.08 5.89 18.37
C ASP A 283 -20.17 7.09 17.40
N GLY A 284 -20.23 6.82 16.10
CA GLY A 284 -20.10 7.83 15.05
C GLY A 284 -20.06 7.27 13.64
N GLU A 285 -19.62 8.11 12.70
CA GLU A 285 -19.30 7.71 11.33
C GLU A 285 -17.79 7.79 11.09
N GLU A 286 -17.20 6.71 10.58
CA GLU A 286 -15.77 6.66 10.23
C GLU A 286 -15.50 7.51 8.98
N ALA A 287 -14.38 8.24 8.97
CA ALA A 287 -13.94 9.03 7.85
C ALA A 287 -12.42 9.06 7.74
N SER A 288 -11.91 9.18 6.51
CA SER A 288 -10.49 9.23 6.22
C SER A 288 -10.09 10.65 5.77
N PHE A 289 -9.22 11.29 6.54
CA PHE A 289 -8.68 12.60 6.23
C PHE A 289 -7.17 12.52 5.99
N PHE A 290 -6.70 13.17 4.93
CA PHE A 290 -5.31 13.12 4.50
C PHE A 290 -4.72 14.52 4.42
N ALA A 291 -3.48 14.68 4.90
CA ALA A 291 -2.70 15.90 4.71
C ALA A 291 -1.32 15.57 4.13
N LEU A 292 -0.86 16.39 3.19
CA LEU A 292 0.51 16.41 2.70
C LEU A 292 1.33 17.30 3.62
N VAL A 293 2.48 16.80 4.10
CA VAL A 293 3.26 17.46 5.16
C VAL A 293 4.74 17.48 4.78
N ASP A 294 5.42 18.59 5.10
CA ASP A 294 6.83 18.86 4.77
C ASP A 294 7.75 18.99 6.00
N GLY A 295 7.25 18.58 7.17
CA GLY A 295 7.90 18.73 8.47
C GLY A 295 7.35 19.88 9.32
N GLU A 296 6.75 20.91 8.72
CA GLU A 296 6.21 22.08 9.44
C GLU A 296 4.84 22.53 8.91
N THR A 297 4.70 22.58 7.58
CA THR A 297 3.46 22.90 6.88
C THR A 297 2.64 21.64 6.67
N ALA A 298 1.32 21.74 6.84
CA ALA A 298 0.37 20.70 6.48
C ALA A 298 -0.67 21.26 5.50
N LEU A 299 -0.68 20.73 4.28
CA LEU A 299 -1.63 21.05 3.22
C LEU A 299 -2.71 19.95 3.18
N PRO A 300 -4.01 20.27 3.34
CA PRO A 300 -5.06 19.26 3.26
C PRO A 300 -5.14 18.68 1.84
N LEU A 301 -5.26 17.36 1.74
CA LEU A 301 -5.75 16.70 0.52
C LEU A 301 -7.28 16.63 0.59
N GLU A 302 -7.91 15.93 -0.36
CA GLU A 302 -9.35 15.66 -0.32
C GLU A 302 -9.72 14.53 0.66
N SER A 303 -10.97 14.55 1.14
CA SER A 303 -11.50 13.50 2.02
C SER A 303 -11.84 12.22 1.26
N ALA A 304 -11.77 11.08 1.96
CA ALA A 304 -12.33 9.82 1.48
C ALA A 304 -13.04 9.09 2.63
N GLN A 305 -13.85 8.08 2.29
CA GLN A 305 -14.36 7.10 3.25
C GLN A 305 -14.15 5.72 2.66
N ASP A 306 -13.44 4.86 3.40
CA ASP A 306 -13.17 3.48 3.05
C ASP A 306 -14.24 2.54 3.63
N HIS A 307 -14.20 1.28 3.22
CA HIS A 307 -15.10 0.22 3.67
C HIS A 307 -14.26 -0.95 4.18
N LYS A 308 -13.85 -0.93 5.46
CA LYS A 308 -12.92 -1.92 6.04
C LYS A 308 -13.48 -3.33 6.12
N ARG A 309 -14.79 -3.49 6.36
CA ARG A 309 -15.45 -4.80 6.56
C ARG A 309 -15.61 -5.57 5.24
N VAL A 310 -15.40 -6.88 5.28
CA VAL A 310 -15.36 -7.73 4.07
C VAL A 310 -16.71 -7.88 3.36
N GLY A 311 -17.81 -7.90 4.10
CA GLY A 311 -19.15 -8.14 3.59
C GLY A 311 -20.03 -6.89 3.55
N ASP A 312 -21.05 -6.94 2.70
CA ASP A 312 -22.11 -5.93 2.60
C ASP A 312 -22.78 -5.68 3.96
N GLY A 313 -23.28 -4.46 4.19
CA GLY A 313 -23.82 -4.03 5.47
C GLY A 313 -22.76 -3.89 6.57
N ASP A 314 -21.49 -3.74 6.19
CA ASP A 314 -20.32 -3.71 7.07
C ASP A 314 -20.17 -4.97 7.94
N THR A 315 -20.42 -6.13 7.34
CA THR A 315 -20.40 -7.45 8.02
C THR A 315 -19.07 -8.20 7.88
N GLY A 316 -18.86 -9.20 8.75
CA GLY A 316 -17.67 -10.06 8.72
C GLY A 316 -16.40 -9.39 9.30
N PRO A 317 -15.21 -10.00 9.14
CA PRO A 317 -13.94 -9.45 9.63
C PRO A 317 -13.54 -8.13 8.96
N ASN A 318 -12.68 -7.38 9.65
CA ASN A 318 -11.95 -6.26 9.07
C ASN A 318 -10.94 -6.74 8.01
N THR A 319 -10.69 -5.90 7.03
CA THR A 319 -9.75 -6.08 5.92
C THR A 319 -8.88 -4.82 5.79
N GLY A 320 -7.95 -4.79 4.83
CA GLY A 320 -7.28 -3.54 4.46
C GLY A 320 -8.15 -2.49 3.76
N GLY A 321 -9.43 -2.80 3.47
CA GLY A 321 -10.36 -1.96 2.70
C GLY A 321 -10.87 -2.68 1.46
N MET A 322 -12.21 -2.76 1.32
CA MET A 322 -12.95 -3.39 0.20
C MET A 322 -13.46 -2.38 -0.84
N GLY A 323 -13.24 -1.09 -0.61
CA GLY A 323 -13.63 -0.01 -1.50
C GLY A 323 -13.52 1.33 -0.79
N ALA A 324 -13.54 2.41 -1.56
CA ALA A 324 -13.52 3.77 -1.04
C ALA A 324 -14.20 4.72 -2.03
N TYR A 325 -14.54 5.93 -1.58
CA TYR A 325 -15.01 7.00 -2.46
C TYR A 325 -14.53 8.36 -1.97
N SER A 326 -14.47 9.32 -2.89
CA SER A 326 -14.01 10.69 -2.64
C SER A 326 -14.80 11.69 -3.51
N PRO A 327 -15.20 12.87 -3.00
CA PRO A 327 -15.07 13.32 -1.62
C PRO A 327 -16.02 12.56 -0.68
N ALA A 328 -15.75 12.58 0.62
CA ALA A 328 -16.64 12.03 1.65
C ALA A 328 -17.57 13.12 2.22
N PRO A 329 -18.91 13.07 1.99
CA PRO A 329 -19.85 14.11 2.44
C PRO A 329 -19.89 14.33 3.95
N VAL A 330 -19.58 13.29 4.74
CA VAL A 330 -19.48 13.38 6.20
C VAL A 330 -18.42 14.38 6.66
N LEU A 331 -17.35 14.59 5.88
CA LEU A 331 -16.30 15.58 6.13
C LEU A 331 -16.59 16.87 5.35
N THR A 332 -17.49 17.70 5.88
CA THR A 332 -17.76 19.07 5.37
C THR A 332 -16.50 19.96 5.43
N ARG A 333 -16.44 21.05 4.65
CA ARG A 333 -15.28 21.97 4.67
C ARG A 333 -15.01 22.58 6.06
N ASP A 334 -16.06 22.85 6.84
CA ASP A 334 -15.94 23.31 8.22
C ASP A 334 -15.32 22.22 9.11
N LEU A 335 -15.78 20.98 8.99
CA LEU A 335 -15.26 19.85 9.76
C LEU A 335 -13.83 19.49 9.35
N GLN A 336 -13.48 19.59 8.06
CA GLN A 336 -12.10 19.50 7.57
C GLN A 336 -11.20 20.57 8.20
N SER A 337 -11.72 21.80 8.37
CA SER A 337 -10.99 22.88 9.05
C SER A 337 -10.79 22.56 10.54
N VAL A 338 -11.81 22.03 11.24
CA VAL A 338 -11.67 21.57 12.63
C VAL A 338 -10.64 20.44 12.74
N VAL A 339 -10.62 19.47 11.83
CA VAL A 339 -9.60 18.41 11.78
C VAL A 339 -8.20 18.99 11.59
N MET A 340 -8.04 19.99 10.70
CA MET A 340 -6.75 20.65 10.50
C MET A 340 -6.24 21.35 11.76
N GLU A 341 -7.10 22.12 12.45
CA GLU A 341 -6.69 22.89 13.64
C GLU A 341 -6.52 22.04 14.90
N THR A 342 -7.33 20.99 15.08
CA THR A 342 -7.37 20.22 16.35
C THR A 342 -6.60 18.91 16.30
N ILE A 343 -6.38 18.33 15.11
CA ILE A 343 -5.75 17.01 14.94
C ILE A 343 -4.46 17.13 14.12
N ILE A 344 -4.51 17.64 12.89
CA ILE A 344 -3.35 17.58 11.97
C ILE A 344 -2.23 18.55 12.38
N ARG A 345 -2.52 19.85 12.48
CA ARG A 345 -1.49 20.85 12.82
C ARG A 345 -0.89 20.64 14.22
N PRO A 346 -1.66 20.28 15.27
CA PRO A 346 -1.08 19.91 16.57
C PRO A 346 -0.17 18.68 16.50
N THR A 347 -0.52 17.65 15.71
CA THR A 347 0.36 16.49 15.48
C THR A 347 1.65 16.88 14.78
N VAL A 348 1.58 17.60 13.65
CA VAL A 348 2.78 18.03 12.90
C VAL A 348 3.70 18.89 13.77
N LYS A 349 3.14 19.86 14.51
CA LYS A 349 3.87 20.67 15.48
C LYS A 349 4.46 19.84 16.62
N GLY A 350 3.73 18.84 17.11
CA GLY A 350 4.17 17.92 18.15
C GLY A 350 5.37 17.10 17.69
N MET A 351 5.27 16.44 16.54
CA MET A 351 6.36 15.67 15.91
C MET A 351 7.61 16.52 15.68
N ALA A 352 7.45 17.75 15.18
CA ALA A 352 8.57 18.70 15.06
C ALA A 352 9.19 19.08 16.42
N SER A 353 8.37 19.19 17.48
CA SER A 353 8.81 19.52 18.84
C SER A 353 9.50 18.35 19.57
N GLU A 354 9.15 17.10 19.25
CA GLU A 354 9.89 15.90 19.72
C GLU A 354 11.17 15.63 18.90
N GLY A 355 11.45 16.43 17.86
CA GLY A 355 12.63 16.28 17.00
C GLY A 355 12.48 15.26 15.86
N CYS A 356 11.28 14.71 15.63
CA CYS A 356 10.97 13.75 14.57
C CYS A 356 9.99 14.34 13.55
N LYS A 357 10.40 15.42 12.86
CA LYS A 357 9.59 16.09 11.82
C LYS A 357 8.98 15.09 10.83
N PHE A 358 7.67 15.22 10.60
CA PHE A 358 6.92 14.34 9.72
C PHE A 358 6.89 14.91 8.29
N VAL A 359 7.47 14.18 7.34
CA VAL A 359 7.34 14.44 5.89
C VAL A 359 6.53 13.29 5.29
N GLY A 360 5.60 13.56 4.37
CA GLY A 360 4.80 12.50 3.74
C GLY A 360 3.31 12.80 3.68
N VAL A 361 2.50 11.74 3.55
CA VAL A 361 1.05 11.83 3.75
C VAL A 361 0.71 11.36 5.17
N LEU A 362 0.17 12.27 5.97
CA LEU A 362 -0.44 11.94 7.25
C LEU A 362 -1.91 11.58 7.02
N TYR A 363 -2.23 10.29 7.14
CA TYR A 363 -3.59 9.77 7.03
C TYR A 363 -4.17 9.60 8.44
N ALA A 364 -5.11 10.49 8.81
CA ALA A 364 -5.91 10.36 10.02
C ALA A 364 -7.16 9.50 9.75
N GLY A 365 -7.25 8.36 10.44
CA GLY A 365 -8.53 7.65 10.62
C GLY A 365 -9.33 8.37 11.70
N LEU A 366 -10.53 8.84 11.37
CA LEU A 366 -11.36 9.66 12.24
C LEU A 366 -12.69 8.97 12.56
N MET A 367 -13.20 9.20 13.77
CA MET A 367 -14.60 9.00 14.10
C MET A 367 -15.26 10.36 14.23
N ILE A 368 -16.31 10.62 13.46
CA ILE A 368 -17.17 11.80 13.64
C ILE A 368 -18.25 11.42 14.65
N GLU A 369 -18.07 11.86 15.90
CA GLU A 369 -18.89 11.41 17.04
C GLU A 369 -20.37 11.78 16.85
N LYS A 370 -21.25 10.78 16.91
CA LYS A 370 -22.70 10.93 16.71
C LYS A 370 -23.36 11.91 17.68
N LYS A 371 -22.79 12.07 18.87
CA LYS A 371 -23.32 12.94 19.95
C LYS A 371 -22.94 14.40 19.81
N THR A 372 -21.80 14.71 19.18
CA THR A 372 -21.19 16.04 19.18
C THR A 372 -20.97 16.60 17.78
N GLY A 373 -20.93 15.74 16.75
CA GLY A 373 -20.50 16.09 15.39
C GLY A 373 -18.99 16.38 15.27
N LEU A 374 -18.22 16.19 16.35
CA LEU A 374 -16.80 16.53 16.40
C LEU A 374 -15.91 15.34 16.00
N PRO A 375 -14.73 15.60 15.40
CA PRO A 375 -13.81 14.55 15.01
C PRO A 375 -12.96 14.09 16.20
N LYS A 376 -12.82 12.78 16.38
CA LYS A 376 -11.79 12.15 17.21
C LYS A 376 -10.88 11.29 16.36
N LEU A 377 -9.57 11.35 16.61
CA LEU A 377 -8.57 10.49 15.99
C LEU A 377 -8.72 9.04 16.52
N ILE A 378 -8.85 8.08 15.61
CA ILE A 378 -8.83 6.63 15.89
C ILE A 378 -7.39 6.09 15.82
N GLU A 379 -6.69 6.42 14.74
CA GLU A 379 -5.35 5.97 14.41
C GLU A 379 -4.71 6.87 13.33
N TYR A 380 -3.38 6.87 13.26
CA TYR A 380 -2.65 7.40 12.11
C TYR A 380 -2.12 6.26 11.25
N ASN A 381 -2.16 6.47 9.94
CA ASN A 381 -1.27 5.81 8.99
C ASN A 381 -0.35 6.89 8.41
N VAL A 382 0.88 6.54 8.06
CA VAL A 382 1.96 7.49 7.72
C VAL A 382 2.32 7.50 6.23
N ARG A 383 1.39 7.03 5.42
CA ARG A 383 1.47 6.89 3.96
C ARG A 383 0.07 7.00 3.35
N PHE A 384 -0.01 7.03 2.03
CA PHE A 384 -1.31 6.99 1.33
C PHE A 384 -2.13 5.72 1.70
N GLY A 385 -3.45 5.88 1.78
CA GLY A 385 -4.40 4.78 1.97
C GLY A 385 -4.42 3.82 0.77
N ASP A 386 -4.82 2.58 0.97
CA ASP A 386 -5.14 1.62 -0.10
C ASP A 386 -6.43 0.90 0.33
N PRO A 387 -7.59 1.17 -0.30
CA PRO A 387 -7.72 1.67 -1.66
C PRO A 387 -7.90 3.19 -1.84
N GLU A 388 -7.84 4.00 -0.78
CA GLU A 388 -8.20 5.44 -0.84
C GLU A 388 -7.33 6.26 -1.81
N CYS A 389 -6.05 5.91 -1.99
CA CYS A 389 -5.20 6.55 -2.98
C CYS A 389 -5.76 6.44 -4.41
N GLN A 390 -6.46 5.35 -4.74
CA GLN A 390 -6.99 5.09 -6.08
C GLN A 390 -8.05 6.13 -6.48
N VAL A 391 -8.93 6.51 -5.55
CA VAL A 391 -9.92 7.58 -5.78
C VAL A 391 -9.32 8.98 -5.72
N LEU A 392 -8.30 9.20 -4.87
CA LEU A 392 -7.59 10.48 -4.82
C LEU A 392 -6.82 10.75 -6.13
N MET A 393 -6.03 9.78 -6.61
CA MET A 393 -5.21 9.93 -7.83
C MET A 393 -6.04 10.00 -9.13
N MET A 394 -7.30 9.57 -9.10
CA MET A 394 -8.25 9.85 -10.17
C MET A 394 -8.77 11.29 -10.15
N ARG A 395 -8.91 11.91 -8.97
CA ARG A 395 -9.45 13.28 -8.80
C ARG A 395 -8.40 14.39 -8.83
N LEU A 396 -7.14 14.09 -8.55
CA LEU A 396 -6.05 15.08 -8.53
C LEU A 396 -5.81 15.67 -9.93
N GLU A 397 -5.79 17.00 -10.02
CA GLU A 397 -5.52 17.74 -11.27
C GLU A 397 -4.15 18.46 -11.24
N SER A 398 -3.66 18.83 -10.06
CA SER A 398 -2.32 19.42 -9.88
C SER A 398 -1.18 18.44 -10.14
N ASP A 399 0.00 19.00 -10.41
CA ASP A 399 1.24 18.25 -10.54
C ASP A 399 1.62 17.53 -9.24
N LEU A 400 1.50 16.20 -9.26
CA LEU A 400 1.87 15.35 -8.13
C LEU A 400 3.38 15.36 -7.86
N ALA A 401 4.24 15.23 -8.88
CA ALA A 401 5.69 15.15 -8.65
C ALA A 401 6.24 16.46 -8.06
N GLN A 402 5.76 17.61 -8.54
CA GLN A 402 6.06 18.92 -7.98
C GLN A 402 5.66 18.99 -6.50
N ALA A 403 4.43 18.60 -6.15
CA ALA A 403 3.92 18.66 -4.78
C ALA A 403 4.67 17.72 -3.82
N LEU A 404 5.00 16.50 -4.25
CA LEU A 404 5.78 15.54 -3.46
C LEU A 404 7.24 15.99 -3.28
N LEU A 405 7.85 16.57 -4.32
CA LEU A 405 9.20 17.12 -4.27
C LEU A 405 9.28 18.37 -3.38
N ALA A 406 8.29 19.26 -3.44
CA ALA A 406 8.16 20.39 -2.53
C ALA A 406 8.01 19.95 -1.07
N ALA A 407 7.26 18.87 -0.80
CA ALA A 407 7.17 18.27 0.53
C ALA A 407 8.54 17.76 1.03
N CYS A 408 9.33 17.12 0.17
CA CYS A 408 10.69 16.68 0.51
C CYS A 408 11.65 17.85 0.81
N ARG A 409 11.32 19.07 0.36
CA ARG A 409 12.16 20.27 0.44
C ARG A 409 11.72 21.28 1.50
N GLY A 410 10.63 21.05 2.24
CA GLY A 410 10.11 22.03 3.19
C GLY A 410 9.41 23.22 2.53
N GLN A 411 8.77 23.01 1.38
CA GLN A 411 8.29 24.08 0.48
C GLN A 411 6.76 24.07 0.25
N LEU A 412 5.97 23.32 1.02
CA LEU A 412 4.51 23.23 0.80
C LEU A 412 3.76 24.55 1.06
N GLY A 413 4.35 25.49 1.80
CA GLY A 413 3.77 26.83 1.98
C GLY A 413 3.57 27.63 0.68
N GLN A 414 4.11 27.15 -0.44
CA GLN A 414 3.95 27.75 -1.78
C GLN A 414 3.12 26.87 -2.73
N VAL A 415 2.64 25.70 -2.29
CA VAL A 415 1.93 24.71 -3.12
C VAL A 415 0.42 24.77 -2.87
N SER A 416 -0.35 24.83 -3.96
CA SER A 416 -1.81 24.67 -3.95
C SER A 416 -2.22 23.48 -4.79
N LEU A 417 -3.10 22.61 -4.26
CA LEU A 417 -3.61 21.44 -4.98
C LEU A 417 -5.03 21.68 -5.49
N THR A 418 -5.19 21.59 -6.81
CA THR A 418 -6.48 21.58 -7.50
C THR A 418 -6.98 20.15 -7.65
N TRP A 419 -8.27 19.97 -7.38
CA TRP A 419 -8.96 18.69 -7.43
C TRP A 419 -10.23 18.82 -8.26
N SER A 420 -10.50 17.80 -9.06
CA SER A 420 -11.74 17.69 -9.81
C SER A 420 -12.97 17.79 -8.90
N PRO A 421 -14.01 18.55 -9.28
CA PRO A 421 -15.29 18.58 -8.56
C PRO A 421 -16.08 17.27 -8.70
N GLU A 422 -15.78 16.46 -9.72
CA GLU A 422 -16.36 15.12 -9.88
C GLU A 422 -15.98 14.19 -8.73
N SER A 423 -16.87 13.23 -8.45
CA SER A 423 -16.61 12.15 -7.51
C SER A 423 -15.85 11.00 -8.15
N ALA A 424 -15.10 10.25 -7.35
CA ALA A 424 -14.53 8.97 -7.71
C ALA A 424 -14.92 7.89 -6.70
N MET A 425 -15.16 6.68 -7.18
CA MET A 425 -15.39 5.49 -6.37
C MET A 425 -14.48 4.36 -6.82
N VAL A 426 -14.00 3.55 -5.87
CA VAL A 426 -13.30 2.30 -6.12
C VAL A 426 -13.99 1.13 -5.42
N VAL A 427 -14.23 0.07 -6.18
CA VAL A 427 -14.71 -1.23 -5.71
C VAL A 427 -13.54 -2.21 -5.78
N VAL A 428 -13.15 -2.82 -4.65
CA VAL A 428 -12.05 -3.79 -4.62
C VAL A 428 -12.59 -5.18 -4.94
N MET A 429 -12.03 -5.81 -5.99
CA MET A 429 -12.19 -7.23 -6.23
C MET A 429 -11.10 -8.00 -5.48
N ALA A 430 -11.53 -8.94 -4.64
CA ALA A 430 -10.69 -9.75 -3.76
C ALA A 430 -10.84 -11.25 -4.09
N SER A 431 -9.82 -12.05 -3.78
CA SER A 431 -9.88 -13.50 -3.97
C SER A 431 -10.79 -14.14 -2.94
N LYS A 432 -11.73 -15.01 -3.38
CA LYS A 432 -12.64 -15.74 -2.49
C LYS A 432 -11.86 -16.42 -1.34
N GLY A 433 -12.25 -16.08 -0.12
CA GLY A 433 -11.60 -16.51 1.14
C GLY A 433 -10.81 -15.41 1.86
N TYR A 434 -10.45 -14.31 1.19
CA TYR A 434 -9.92 -13.09 1.84
C TYR A 434 -10.93 -12.54 2.87
N PRO A 435 -10.50 -12.07 4.06
CA PRO A 435 -9.13 -11.86 4.56
C PRO A 435 -8.47 -13.09 5.24
N GLY A 436 -9.11 -14.27 5.17
CA GLY A 436 -8.56 -15.55 5.58
C GLY A 436 -7.69 -16.18 4.47
N SER A 437 -7.74 -17.51 4.35
CA SER A 437 -7.04 -18.27 3.30
C SER A 437 -7.77 -18.20 1.97
N TYR A 438 -7.04 -17.94 0.88
CA TYR A 438 -7.57 -17.82 -0.49
C TYR A 438 -6.67 -18.55 -1.50
N LYS A 439 -7.24 -18.95 -2.64
CA LYS A 439 -6.50 -19.58 -3.76
C LYS A 439 -5.74 -18.51 -4.55
N LYS A 440 -4.48 -18.78 -4.89
CA LYS A 440 -3.65 -17.98 -5.81
C LYS A 440 -3.56 -18.65 -7.18
N GLY A 441 -3.12 -17.91 -8.20
CA GLY A 441 -2.95 -18.41 -9.57
C GLY A 441 -4.27 -18.61 -10.32
N THR A 442 -5.35 -17.95 -9.91
CA THR A 442 -6.63 -17.98 -10.65
C THR A 442 -6.62 -16.94 -11.76
N ILE A 443 -7.03 -17.35 -12.97
CA ILE A 443 -6.98 -16.54 -14.18
C ILE A 443 -8.05 -15.44 -14.12
N ILE A 444 -7.69 -14.23 -14.54
CA ILE A 444 -8.52 -13.04 -14.64
C ILE A 444 -8.61 -12.66 -16.12
N LYS A 445 -9.81 -12.39 -16.62
CA LYS A 445 -10.07 -12.06 -18.03
C LYS A 445 -10.92 -10.79 -18.15
N ASN A 446 -11.07 -10.33 -19.40
CA ASN A 446 -11.89 -9.19 -19.80
C ASN A 446 -11.50 -7.84 -19.14
N LEU A 447 -10.22 -7.63 -18.83
CA LEU A 447 -9.78 -6.41 -18.15
C LEU A 447 -9.83 -5.17 -19.07
N GLU A 448 -9.50 -5.33 -20.35
CA GLU A 448 -9.53 -4.24 -21.34
C GLU A 448 -10.99 -3.84 -21.68
N GLU A 449 -11.86 -4.83 -21.79
CA GLU A 449 -13.30 -4.65 -21.97
C GLU A 449 -13.94 -4.00 -20.74
N ALA A 450 -13.52 -4.39 -19.53
CA ALA A 450 -13.99 -3.77 -18.29
C ALA A 450 -13.53 -2.32 -18.11
N GLU A 451 -12.33 -1.93 -18.58
CA GLU A 451 -11.92 -0.51 -18.61
C GLU A 451 -12.69 0.33 -19.65
N THR A 452 -13.34 -0.30 -20.62
CA THR A 452 -14.00 0.39 -21.74
C THR A 452 -15.53 0.34 -21.72
N VAL A 453 -16.16 -0.42 -20.81
CA VAL A 453 -17.62 -0.53 -20.69
C VAL A 453 -18.31 0.80 -20.32
N ALA A 454 -17.60 1.69 -19.61
CA ALA A 454 -18.09 3.00 -19.19
C ALA A 454 -16.97 4.06 -19.24
N PRO A 455 -17.30 5.35 -19.45
CA PRO A 455 -16.29 6.41 -19.52
C PRO A 455 -15.68 6.70 -18.14
N MET A 456 -14.38 7.02 -18.15
CA MET A 456 -13.58 7.36 -16.95
C MET A 456 -13.45 6.22 -15.93
N VAL A 457 -13.41 4.97 -16.39
CA VAL A 457 -13.01 3.79 -15.62
C VAL A 457 -11.48 3.62 -15.69
N LYS A 458 -10.88 3.17 -14.59
CA LYS A 458 -9.50 2.67 -14.50
C LYS A 458 -9.43 1.53 -13.49
N ILE A 459 -8.84 0.42 -13.88
CA ILE A 459 -8.56 -0.75 -13.04
C ILE A 459 -7.14 -0.62 -12.50
N PHE A 460 -7.02 -0.36 -11.20
CA PHE A 460 -5.72 -0.37 -10.52
C PHE A 460 -5.42 -1.78 -10.02
N HIS A 461 -4.35 -2.36 -10.54
CA HIS A 461 -3.91 -3.70 -10.13
C HIS A 461 -3.18 -3.64 -8.78
N ALA A 462 -3.53 -4.57 -7.89
CA ALA A 462 -2.83 -4.86 -6.65
C ALA A 462 -2.14 -6.23 -6.75
N GLY A 463 -2.70 -7.27 -6.14
CA GLY A 463 -2.17 -8.63 -6.20
C GLY A 463 -2.41 -9.34 -7.53
N THR A 464 -1.77 -8.89 -8.61
CA THR A 464 -1.81 -9.54 -9.94
C THR A 464 -0.41 -9.91 -10.45
N GLY A 465 -0.32 -11.01 -11.16
CA GLY A 465 0.86 -11.45 -11.92
C GLY A 465 0.48 -11.88 -13.33
N LEU A 466 1.46 -12.36 -14.09
CA LEU A 466 1.24 -13.08 -15.35
C LEU A 466 1.61 -14.55 -15.16
N ASP A 467 0.89 -15.46 -15.82
CA ASP A 467 1.31 -16.86 -15.96
C ASP A 467 2.25 -17.06 -17.16
N ALA A 468 2.61 -18.32 -17.43
CA ALA A 468 3.53 -18.68 -18.52
C ALA A 468 2.95 -18.45 -19.93
N ASP A 469 1.63 -18.39 -20.06
CA ASP A 469 0.92 -18.15 -21.32
C ASP A 469 0.61 -16.65 -21.52
N GLY A 470 0.93 -15.81 -20.52
CA GLY A 470 0.72 -14.36 -20.53
C GLY A 470 -0.64 -13.91 -19.99
N ASN A 471 -1.45 -14.80 -19.40
CA ASN A 471 -2.73 -14.42 -18.81
C ASN A 471 -2.50 -13.71 -17.46
N PHE A 472 -3.36 -12.74 -17.13
CA PHE A 472 -3.39 -12.18 -15.78
C PHE A 472 -3.88 -13.21 -14.76
N ILE A 473 -3.18 -13.30 -13.63
CA ILE A 473 -3.52 -14.18 -12.52
C ILE A 473 -3.56 -13.45 -11.18
N ALA A 474 -4.45 -13.87 -10.29
CA ALA A 474 -4.53 -13.38 -8.91
C ALA A 474 -3.39 -13.93 -8.03
N THR A 475 -2.58 -13.06 -7.43
CA THR A 475 -1.41 -13.40 -6.59
C THR A 475 -1.53 -12.92 -5.14
N GLY A 476 -2.48 -12.05 -4.83
CA GLY A 476 -2.74 -11.49 -3.49
C GLY A 476 -4.21 -11.56 -3.08
N GLY A 477 -4.52 -11.16 -1.85
CA GLY A 477 -5.89 -11.22 -1.31
C GLY A 477 -6.82 -10.14 -1.88
N ARG A 478 -6.31 -8.91 -2.02
CA ARG A 478 -6.90 -7.84 -2.84
C ARG A 478 -6.19 -7.82 -4.18
N VAL A 479 -6.94 -7.80 -5.27
CA VAL A 479 -6.40 -8.11 -6.61
C VAL A 479 -6.58 -6.93 -7.56
N LEU A 480 -7.78 -6.36 -7.64
CA LEU A 480 -8.09 -5.19 -8.48
C LEU A 480 -8.84 -4.13 -7.66
N GLY A 481 -8.55 -2.86 -7.93
CA GLY A 481 -9.37 -1.71 -7.55
C GLY A 481 -10.07 -1.15 -8.79
N ILE A 482 -11.31 -1.54 -9.01
CA ILE A 482 -12.14 -1.09 -10.13
C ILE A 482 -12.61 0.33 -9.80
N THR A 483 -11.99 1.34 -10.42
CA THR A 483 -12.17 2.74 -10.06
C THR A 483 -12.86 3.50 -11.18
N ALA A 484 -13.86 4.31 -10.87
CA ALA A 484 -14.52 5.17 -11.86
C ALA A 484 -14.74 6.59 -11.33
N ARG A 485 -14.77 7.56 -12.26
CA ARG A 485 -15.24 8.93 -12.02
C ARG A 485 -16.64 9.15 -12.57
N GLY A 486 -17.40 10.02 -11.92
CA GLY A 486 -18.72 10.48 -12.36
C GLY A 486 -19.04 11.84 -11.75
N LYS A 487 -20.05 12.55 -12.29
CA LYS A 487 -20.42 13.91 -11.82
C LYS A 487 -20.81 13.95 -10.35
N ASP A 488 -21.22 12.81 -9.80
CA ASP A 488 -21.48 12.58 -8.38
C ASP A 488 -21.17 11.13 -7.98
N ILE A 489 -21.30 10.84 -6.68
CA ILE A 489 -21.02 9.52 -6.08
C ILE A 489 -21.90 8.42 -6.68
N GLN A 490 -23.13 8.72 -7.12
CA GLN A 490 -24.04 7.73 -7.71
C GLN A 490 -23.55 7.31 -9.10
N GLU A 491 -23.21 8.28 -9.96
CA GLU A 491 -22.68 7.97 -11.29
C GLU A 491 -21.28 7.31 -11.22
N ALA A 492 -20.43 7.74 -10.28
CA ALA A 492 -19.14 7.08 -10.05
C ALA A 492 -19.32 5.63 -9.55
N ARG A 493 -20.35 5.38 -8.73
CA ARG A 493 -20.72 4.04 -8.25
C ARG A 493 -21.17 3.14 -9.39
N ASP A 494 -22.15 3.59 -10.17
CA ASP A 494 -22.77 2.77 -11.21
C ASP A 494 -21.73 2.32 -12.24
N ARG A 495 -20.89 3.25 -12.74
CA ARG A 495 -19.79 2.94 -13.66
C ARG A 495 -18.74 1.97 -13.08
N ALA A 496 -18.43 2.09 -11.78
CA ALA A 496 -17.49 1.18 -11.12
C ALA A 496 -18.07 -0.24 -10.98
N TYR A 497 -19.38 -0.37 -10.79
CA TYR A 497 -20.06 -1.67 -10.76
C TYR A 497 -20.23 -2.28 -12.16
N ASP A 498 -20.59 -1.48 -13.18
CA ASP A 498 -20.66 -1.93 -14.57
C ASP A 498 -19.31 -2.55 -15.01
N ALA A 499 -18.20 -1.89 -14.67
CA ALA A 499 -16.85 -2.39 -14.90
C ALA A 499 -16.52 -3.63 -14.06
N ALA A 500 -16.90 -3.67 -12.78
CA ALA A 500 -16.64 -4.83 -11.91
C ALA A 500 -17.43 -6.09 -12.33
N GLU A 501 -18.58 -5.92 -12.98
CA GLU A 501 -19.38 -7.03 -13.55
C GLU A 501 -18.91 -7.47 -14.94
N ALA A 502 -18.18 -6.62 -15.67
CA ALA A 502 -17.56 -6.98 -16.94
C ALA A 502 -16.30 -7.85 -16.81
N VAL A 503 -15.61 -7.81 -15.65
CA VAL A 503 -14.42 -8.64 -15.37
C VAL A 503 -14.80 -10.11 -15.21
N ASP A 504 -14.29 -10.99 -16.09
CA ASP A 504 -14.45 -12.44 -15.96
C ASP A 504 -13.40 -13.01 -15.01
N TRP A 505 -13.78 -13.13 -13.74
CA TRP A 505 -12.97 -13.78 -12.70
C TRP A 505 -13.83 -14.58 -11.71
N PRO A 506 -14.12 -15.86 -11.99
CA PRO A 506 -15.02 -16.68 -11.18
C PRO A 506 -14.57 -16.90 -9.72
N GLU A 507 -13.26 -16.81 -9.43
CA GLU A 507 -12.73 -16.86 -8.05
C GLU A 507 -12.61 -15.48 -7.37
N GLY A 508 -13.05 -14.41 -8.02
CA GLY A 508 -13.18 -13.07 -7.44
C GLY A 508 -14.50 -12.86 -6.69
N PHE A 509 -14.51 -11.90 -5.78
CA PHE A 509 -15.73 -11.30 -5.22
C PHE A 509 -15.49 -9.82 -4.87
N PHE A 510 -16.56 -9.06 -4.74
CA PHE A 510 -16.56 -7.67 -4.30
C PHE A 510 -17.83 -7.36 -3.49
N ARG A 511 -17.81 -6.27 -2.70
CA ARG A 511 -19.00 -5.76 -2.01
C ARG A 511 -19.91 -5.00 -2.96
N ARG A 512 -21.24 -5.10 -2.80
CA ARG A 512 -22.24 -4.47 -3.68
C ARG A 512 -22.81 -3.14 -3.13
N ASP A 513 -22.34 -2.72 -1.97
CA ASP A 513 -22.83 -1.55 -1.24
C ASP A 513 -21.80 -0.43 -1.03
N ILE A 514 -20.66 -0.42 -1.74
CA ILE A 514 -19.65 0.64 -1.60
C ILE A 514 -20.31 2.01 -1.85
N GLY A 515 -20.14 2.94 -0.89
CA GLY A 515 -20.74 4.27 -0.90
C GLY A 515 -22.16 4.39 -0.34
N TRP A 516 -22.77 3.31 0.16
CA TRP A 516 -24.16 3.29 0.65
C TRP A 516 -24.50 4.36 1.70
N ARG A 517 -23.54 4.74 2.56
CA ARG A 517 -23.71 5.78 3.58
C ARG A 517 -23.91 7.16 2.96
N ALA A 518 -23.03 7.57 2.04
CA ALA A 518 -23.16 8.83 1.30
C ALA A 518 -24.44 8.93 0.46
N LEU A 519 -24.85 7.82 -0.17
CA LEU A 519 -26.05 7.82 -1.02
C LEU A 519 -27.35 7.97 -0.22
N LYS A 520 -27.39 7.52 1.05
CA LYS A 520 -28.50 7.80 1.96
C LYS A 520 -28.58 9.27 2.36
N LEU A 521 -27.43 9.91 2.63
CA LEU A 521 -27.39 11.34 2.97
C LEU A 521 -28.00 12.21 1.86
N LYS A 522 -27.77 11.86 0.59
CA LYS A 522 -28.34 12.56 -0.59
C LYS A 522 -29.88 12.39 -0.74
N GLN A 523 -30.53 11.53 0.05
CA GLN A 523 -32.00 11.41 0.09
C GLN A 523 -32.63 12.21 1.25
N LEU A 524 -31.81 12.80 2.13
CA LEU A 524 -32.23 13.56 3.31
C LEU A 524 -31.94 15.06 3.19
N VAL A 525 -31.40 15.48 2.04
CA VAL A 525 -31.10 16.87 1.63
C VAL A 525 -31.88 17.17 0.36
#